data_AF-A0A7G2JZ57-F1
#
_entry.id   AF-A0A7G2JZ57-F1
#
_cell.length_a   1.000
_cell.length_b   1.000
_cell.length_c   1.000
_cell.angle_alpha   90.00
_cell.angle_beta   90.00
_cell.angle_gamma   90.00
#
_symmetry.space_group_name_H-M   'P 1'
#
loop_
_entity.id
_entity.type
_entity.pdbx_description
1 polymer ?
#
loop_
_entity_poly.entity_id
_entity_poly.type
_entity_poly.pdbx_seq_one_letter_code
_entity_poly.pdbx_strand_id
1 'polypeptide(L)'
;MGLLSGIPNVSLISYDKKAGWKGVLSLWKQLKNKQFDALLNMQTAFRASILSLGIKAKFKIGFGEKRSREGQWLFVNRRITDPSSPHVLDGFMAFAEYIGVPKAEPKWELAISQDDYKFADQFIDFSRKNLLI
;
A
#
# COMPACT_ATOMS: atom_id res chain seq x y z
N MET A 1 -13.21 -11.47 5.13
CA MET A 1 -11.80 -11.31 4.69
C MET A 1 -11.33 -9.87 4.92
N GLY A 2 -10.02 -9.57 4.88
CA GLY A 2 -9.54 -8.18 4.84
C GLY A 2 -9.59 -7.61 3.41
N LEU A 3 -9.76 -6.29 3.24
CA LEU A 3 -9.99 -5.64 1.93
C LEU A 3 -8.99 -6.04 0.82
N LEU A 4 -7.72 -6.25 1.17
CA LEU A 4 -6.67 -6.56 0.19
C LEU A 4 -6.43 -8.06 0.00
N SER A 5 -7.18 -8.91 0.71
CA SER A 5 -7.02 -10.36 0.64
C SER A 5 -7.38 -10.86 -0.76
N GLY A 6 -6.62 -11.81 -1.28
CA GLY A 6 -6.94 -12.45 -2.56
C GLY A 6 -6.37 -11.76 -3.81
N ILE A 7 -5.59 -10.68 -3.66
CA ILE A 7 -4.87 -10.11 -4.80
C ILE A 7 -3.82 -11.13 -5.30
N PRO A 8 -3.88 -11.54 -6.58
CA PRO A 8 -2.95 -12.53 -7.11
C PRO A 8 -1.52 -12.00 -7.10
N ASN A 9 -0.56 -12.90 -6.86
CA ASN A 9 0.88 -12.59 -6.83
C ASN A 9 1.32 -11.55 -5.78
N VAL A 10 0.48 -11.28 -4.76
CA VAL A 10 0.81 -10.36 -3.68
C VAL A 10 0.88 -11.10 -2.34
N SER A 11 1.99 -10.90 -1.62
CA SER A 11 2.14 -11.36 -0.23
C SER A 11 1.82 -10.22 0.73
N LEU A 12 0.79 -10.39 1.56
CA LEU A 12 0.42 -9.41 2.57
C LEU A 12 1.10 -9.73 3.90
N ILE A 13 1.67 -8.71 4.53
CA ILE A 13 2.21 -8.79 5.90
C ILE A 13 1.49 -7.76 6.74
N SER A 14 0.72 -8.21 7.72
CA SER A 14 -0.02 -7.34 8.63
C SER A 14 0.91 -6.72 9.66
N TYR A 15 0.77 -5.42 9.87
CA TYR A 15 1.44 -4.67 10.95
C TYR A 15 0.39 -4.10 11.90
N ASP A 16 0.39 -4.59 13.14
CA ASP A 16 -0.47 -4.03 14.19
C ASP A 16 0.14 -2.75 14.77
N LYS A 17 -0.50 -1.62 14.51
CA LYS A 17 -0.09 -0.30 15.01
C LYS A 17 -0.18 -0.20 16.52
N LYS A 18 -1.04 -0.98 17.18
CA LYS A 18 -1.21 -0.97 18.64
C LYS A 18 -0.05 -1.66 19.36
N ALA A 19 0.70 -2.52 18.66
CA ALA A 19 1.87 -3.21 19.21
C ALA A 19 3.11 -2.29 19.36
N GLY A 20 3.05 -1.05 18.87
CA GLY A 20 4.13 -0.07 18.99
C GLY A 20 5.48 -0.60 18.48
N TRP A 21 6.56 -0.36 19.25
CA TRP A 21 7.91 -0.79 18.89
C TRP A 21 8.08 -2.31 18.80
N LYS A 22 7.32 -3.09 19.57
CA LYS A 22 7.36 -4.56 19.46
C LYS A 22 6.87 -5.02 18.09
N GLY A 23 5.84 -4.35 17.55
CA GLY A 23 5.35 -4.60 16.19
C GLY A 23 6.41 -4.28 15.13
N VAL A 24 7.13 -3.17 15.29
CA VAL A 24 8.22 -2.74 14.38
C VAL A 24 9.32 -3.81 14.36
N LEU A 25 9.81 -4.22 15.53
CA LEU A 25 10.87 -5.22 15.65
C LEU A 25 10.44 -6.58 15.12
N SER A 26 9.18 -6.97 15.34
CA SER A 26 8.61 -8.21 14.81
C SER A 26 8.62 -8.22 13.28
N LEU A 27 8.18 -7.12 12.65
CA LEU A 27 8.20 -6.99 11.20
C LEU A 27 9.63 -7.07 10.64
N TRP A 28 10.57 -6.36 11.26
CA TRP A 28 11.97 -6.40 10.84
C TRP A 28 12.57 -7.80 10.99
N LYS A 29 12.25 -8.52 12.06
CA LYS A 29 12.67 -9.91 12.24
C LYS A 29 12.11 -10.81 11.15
N GLN A 30 10.83 -10.67 10.81
CA GLN A 30 10.17 -11.43 9.74
C GLN A 30 10.80 -11.18 8.37
N LEU A 31 11.23 -9.94 8.10
CA LEU A 31 11.80 -9.53 6.82
C LEU A 31 13.34 -9.61 6.77
N LYS A 32 14.02 -9.94 7.87
CA LYS A 32 15.50 -9.89 8.00
C LYS A 32 16.26 -10.62 6.89
N ASN A 33 15.72 -11.75 6.45
CA ASN A 33 16.34 -12.63 5.45
C ASN A 33 15.83 -12.40 4.02
N LYS A 34 14.93 -11.43 3.83
CA LYS A 34 14.45 -11.03 2.50
C LYS A 34 15.24 -9.81 2.03
N GLN A 35 15.64 -9.83 0.76
CA GLN A 35 16.17 -8.66 0.08
C GLN A 35 15.24 -8.33 -1.07
N PHE A 36 14.85 -7.07 -1.18
CA PHE A 36 14.00 -6.58 -2.25
C PHE A 36 14.84 -5.75 -3.22
N ASP A 37 14.51 -5.78 -4.50
CA ASP A 37 15.14 -4.87 -5.46
C ASP A 37 14.70 -3.43 -5.20
N ALA A 38 13.40 -3.25 -4.94
CA ALA A 38 12.80 -1.95 -4.69
C ALA A 38 11.84 -1.99 -3.48
N LEU A 39 11.85 -0.91 -2.70
CA LEU A 39 10.86 -0.57 -1.70
C LEU A 39 10.16 0.71 -2.14
N LEU A 40 8.88 0.60 -2.47
CA LEU A 40 8.01 1.74 -2.75
C LEU A 40 7.45 2.27 -1.43
N ASN A 41 8.10 3.28 -0.84
CA ASN A 41 7.62 3.92 0.37
C ASN A 41 6.52 4.94 0.03
N MET A 42 5.33 4.42 -0.24
CA MET A 42 4.18 5.22 -0.68
C MET A 42 3.38 5.83 0.49
N GLN A 43 3.96 5.83 1.70
CA GLN A 43 3.34 6.37 2.92
C GLN A 43 4.12 7.60 3.39
N THR A 44 3.41 8.70 3.62
CA THR A 44 4.02 9.98 4.06
C THR A 44 4.29 10.03 5.56
N ALA A 45 3.74 9.11 6.34
CA ALA A 45 3.87 9.08 7.79
C ALA A 45 5.28 8.63 8.24
N PHE A 46 5.83 9.33 9.24
CA PHE A 46 7.14 9.09 9.85
C PHE A 46 7.29 7.67 10.38
N ARG A 47 6.21 7.09 10.92
CA ARG A 47 6.22 5.69 11.36
C ARG A 47 6.49 4.72 10.21
N ALA A 48 5.94 4.98 9.02
CA ALA A 48 6.24 4.16 7.84
C ALA A 48 7.70 4.35 7.39
N SER A 49 8.21 5.58 7.47
CA SER A 49 9.62 5.88 7.23
C SER A 49 10.55 5.12 8.21
N ILE A 50 10.20 5.06 9.50
CA ILE A 50 10.94 4.23 10.49
C ILE A 50 10.88 2.76 10.08
N LEU A 51 9.70 2.22 9.78
CA LEU A 51 9.55 0.81 9.36
C LEU A 51 10.46 0.48 8.17
N SER A 52 10.62 1.40 7.22
CA SER A 52 11.47 1.24 6.04
C SER A 52 12.95 0.99 6.36
N LEU A 53 13.45 1.40 7.54
CA LEU A 53 14.85 1.23 7.91
C LEU A 53 15.25 -0.24 8.02
N GLY A 54 14.39 -1.06 8.63
CA GLY A 54 14.65 -2.50 8.78
C GLY A 54 14.28 -3.34 7.56
N ILE A 55 13.77 -2.72 6.49
CA ILE A 55 13.50 -3.40 5.21
C ILE A 55 14.72 -3.24 4.31
N LYS A 56 15.30 -4.38 3.91
CA LYS A 56 16.45 -4.42 3.00
C LYS A 56 15.97 -4.26 1.56
N ALA A 57 16.26 -3.12 0.95
CA ALA A 57 16.01 -2.87 -0.46
C ALA A 57 17.14 -2.09 -1.10
N LYS A 58 17.50 -2.44 -2.35
CA LYS A 58 18.53 -1.70 -3.13
C LYS A 58 18.05 -0.29 -3.46
N PHE A 59 16.82 -0.17 -3.93
CA PHE A 59 16.18 1.11 -4.21
C PHE A 59 15.08 1.37 -3.19
N LYS A 60 15.23 2.41 -2.38
CA LYS A 60 14.17 2.91 -1.50
C LYS A 60 13.61 4.17 -2.15
N ILE A 61 12.40 4.06 -2.68
CA ILE A 61 11.77 5.09 -3.50
C ILE A 61 10.69 5.76 -2.66
N GLY A 62 10.72 7.09 -2.57
CA GLY A 62 9.72 7.91 -1.88
C GLY A 62 9.08 8.95 -2.79
N PHE A 63 8.23 9.78 -2.19
CA PHE A 63 7.60 10.91 -2.88
C PHE A 63 8.63 11.96 -3.31
N GLY A 64 8.26 12.75 -4.34
CA GLY A 64 8.98 13.94 -4.72
C GLY A 64 8.89 15.04 -3.65
N GLU A 65 9.60 16.14 -3.86
CA GLU A 65 9.74 17.21 -2.85
C GLU A 65 8.39 17.84 -2.47
N LYS A 66 7.45 17.96 -3.40
CA LYS A 66 6.15 18.58 -3.14
C LYS A 66 5.27 17.73 -2.23
N ARG A 67 5.42 16.40 -2.28
CA ARG A 67 4.58 15.44 -1.55
C ARG A 67 5.29 14.73 -0.41
N SER A 68 6.61 14.85 -0.31
CA SER A 68 7.37 14.35 0.83
C SER A 68 6.95 15.09 2.11
N ARG A 69 6.44 14.35 3.09
CA ARG A 69 6.12 14.88 4.43
C ARG A 69 6.96 14.19 5.49
N GLU A 70 7.00 14.81 6.68
CA GLU A 70 7.62 14.24 7.88
C GLU A 70 9.07 13.73 7.66
N GLY A 71 9.83 14.42 6.81
CA GLY A 71 11.22 14.05 6.51
C GLY A 71 11.40 12.71 5.80
N GLN A 72 10.37 12.18 5.10
CA GLN A 72 10.44 10.90 4.38
C GLN A 72 11.69 10.78 3.50
N TRP A 73 12.11 11.90 2.92
CA TRP A 73 13.31 12.02 2.09
C TRP A 73 14.61 11.53 2.73
N LEU A 74 14.71 11.51 4.07
CA LEU A 74 15.86 10.99 4.83
C LEU A 74 15.93 9.45 4.82
N PHE A 75 14.84 8.78 4.45
CA PHE A 75 14.67 7.32 4.54
C PHE A 75 14.67 6.64 3.17
N VAL A 76 14.79 7.42 2.10
CA VAL A 76 14.73 6.96 0.71
C VAL A 76 15.97 7.43 -0.04
N ASN A 77 16.44 6.64 -1.00
CA ASN A 77 17.61 6.96 -1.83
C ASN A 77 17.23 7.33 -3.28
N ARG A 78 15.95 7.25 -3.61
CA ARG A 78 15.33 7.64 -4.88
C ARG A 78 14.01 8.32 -4.61
N ARG A 79 13.58 9.21 -5.50
CA ARG A 79 12.32 9.93 -5.41
C ARG A 79 11.63 9.91 -6.77
N ILE A 80 10.31 9.78 -6.75
CA ILE A 80 9.50 9.94 -7.94
C ILE A 80 9.43 11.41 -8.35
N THR A 81 9.15 11.67 -9.62
CA THR A 81 8.74 13.01 -10.06
C THR A 81 7.32 13.26 -9.57
N ASP A 82 7.09 14.42 -8.94
CA ASP A 82 5.75 14.78 -8.48
C ASP A 82 4.79 14.94 -9.68
N PRO A 83 3.64 14.25 -9.70
CA PRO A 83 2.66 14.44 -10.76
C PRO A 83 2.06 15.84 -10.69
N SER A 84 1.70 16.38 -11.86
CA SER A 84 1.12 17.73 -12.01
C SER A 84 -0.26 17.85 -11.36
N SER A 85 -1.06 16.79 -11.40
CA SER A 85 -2.41 16.74 -10.84
C SER A 85 -2.36 16.43 -9.33
N PRO A 86 -3.20 17.07 -8.50
CA PRO A 86 -3.26 16.82 -7.05
C PRO A 86 -3.90 15.46 -6.71
N HIS A 87 -4.41 14.71 -7.69
CA HIS A 87 -5.11 13.46 -7.45
C HIS A 87 -4.21 12.42 -6.76
N VAL A 88 -4.81 11.69 -5.82
CA VAL A 88 -4.09 10.72 -4.99
C VAL A 88 -3.62 9.52 -5.81
N LEU A 89 -4.47 9.03 -6.73
CA LEU A 89 -4.13 7.94 -7.64
C LEU A 89 -2.88 8.27 -8.47
N ASP A 90 -2.80 9.50 -9.00
CA ASP A 90 -1.65 9.93 -9.82
C ASP A 90 -0.35 9.89 -9.02
N GLY A 91 -0.42 10.19 -7.71
CA GLY A 91 0.69 10.04 -6.79
C GLY A 91 1.17 8.60 -6.66
N PHE A 92 0.26 7.62 -6.58
CA PHE A 92 0.60 6.20 -6.53
C PHE A 92 1.07 5.68 -7.89
N MET A 93 0.43 6.08 -8.99
CA MET A 93 0.80 5.69 -10.35
C MET A 93 2.21 6.17 -10.74
N ALA A 94 2.63 7.34 -10.23
CA ALA A 94 3.99 7.83 -10.43
C ALA A 94 5.07 6.88 -9.86
N PHE A 95 4.79 6.07 -8.83
CA PHE A 95 5.72 5.02 -8.38
C PHE A 95 5.78 3.85 -9.36
N ALA A 96 4.65 3.46 -9.93
CA ALA A 96 4.59 2.41 -10.94
C ALA A 96 5.37 2.81 -12.20
N GLU A 97 5.15 4.05 -12.67
CA GLU A 97 5.91 4.63 -13.80
C GLU A 97 7.40 4.68 -13.51
N TYR A 98 7.80 5.06 -12.29
CA TYR A 98 9.20 5.15 -11.91
C TYR A 98 9.94 3.81 -12.02
N ILE A 99 9.26 2.69 -11.75
CA ILE A 99 9.84 1.34 -11.90
C ILE A 99 9.63 0.75 -13.30
N GLY A 100 9.13 1.55 -14.25
CA GLY A 100 8.98 1.16 -15.66
C GLY A 100 7.66 0.46 -15.99
N VAL A 101 6.65 0.51 -15.10
CA VAL A 101 5.31 0.02 -15.43
C VAL A 101 4.62 1.05 -16.33
N PRO A 102 4.17 0.67 -17.54
CA PRO A 102 3.45 1.57 -18.43
C PRO A 102 2.15 2.08 -17.80
N LYS A 103 1.76 3.30 -18.16
CA LYS A 103 0.43 3.81 -17.82
C LYS A 103 -0.64 2.91 -18.44
N ALA A 104 -1.61 2.54 -17.63
CA ALA A 104 -2.80 1.82 -18.04
C ALA A 104 -4.01 2.43 -17.36
N GLU A 105 -5.19 2.24 -17.96
CA GLU A 105 -6.43 2.62 -17.30
C GLU A 105 -6.62 1.78 -16.02
N PRO A 106 -7.00 2.41 -14.90
CA PRO A 106 -7.18 1.70 -13.64
C PRO A 106 -8.34 0.71 -13.74
N LYS A 107 -8.09 -0.54 -13.37
CA LYS A 107 -9.11 -1.58 -13.22
C LYS A 107 -9.29 -1.91 -11.75
N TRP A 108 -10.54 -1.92 -11.30
CA TRP A 108 -10.91 -2.17 -9.90
C TRP A 108 -11.40 -3.60 -9.74
N GLU A 109 -10.48 -4.55 -9.79
CA GLU A 109 -10.77 -5.96 -9.55
C GLU A 109 -10.49 -6.29 -8.07
N LEU A 110 -11.53 -6.20 -7.24
CA LEU A 110 -11.47 -6.66 -5.85
C LEU A 110 -11.82 -8.14 -5.79
N ALA A 111 -10.94 -8.94 -5.18
CA ALA A 111 -11.18 -10.35 -4.94
C ALA A 111 -12.23 -10.52 -3.81
N ILE A 112 -13.51 -10.46 -4.16
CA ILE A 112 -14.62 -10.69 -3.23
C ILE A 112 -14.93 -12.19 -3.22
N SER A 113 -14.93 -12.81 -2.04
CA SER A 113 -15.21 -14.23 -1.92
C SER A 113 -16.71 -14.53 -2.06
N GLN A 114 -17.04 -15.76 -2.46
CA GLN A 114 -18.44 -16.22 -2.49
C GLN A 114 -19.10 -16.15 -1.11
N ASP A 115 -18.34 -16.30 -0.02
CA ASP A 115 -18.88 -16.19 1.33
C ASP A 115 -19.19 -14.72 1.69
N ASP A 116 -18.39 -13.76 1.23
CA ASP A 116 -18.70 -12.33 1.40
C ASP A 116 -19.96 -11.93 0.62
N TYR A 117 -20.17 -12.50 -0.59
CA TYR A 117 -21.43 -12.33 -1.34
C TYR A 117 -22.62 -12.92 -0.57
N LYS A 118 -22.53 -14.18 -0.11
CA LYS A 118 -23.60 -14.82 0.68
C LYS A 118 -23.90 -14.07 1.97
N PHE A 119 -22.89 -13.50 2.61
CA PHE A 119 -23.07 -12.67 3.79
C PHE A 119 -23.84 -11.39 3.45
N ALA A 120 -23.49 -10.70 2.36
CA ALA A 120 -24.18 -9.49 1.93
C ALA A 120 -25.65 -9.77 1.54
N ASP A 121 -25.92 -10.90 0.89
CA ASP A 121 -27.27 -11.30 0.46
C ASP A 121 -28.26 -11.40 1.64
N GLN A 122 -27.78 -11.62 2.87
CA GLN A 122 -28.64 -11.66 4.08
C GLN A 122 -29.25 -10.29 4.42
N PHE A 123 -28.66 -9.20 3.93
CA PHE A 123 -29.10 -7.83 4.20
C PHE A 123 -29.84 -7.19 3.03
N ILE A 124 -29.92 -7.88 1.88
CA ILE A 124 -30.50 -7.35 0.64
C ILE A 124 -31.85 -8.03 0.39
N ASP A 125 -32.90 -7.22 0.27
CA ASP A 125 -34.18 -7.70 -0.24
C ASP A 125 -34.23 -7.49 -1.76
N PHE A 126 -34.07 -8.57 -2.53
CA PHE A 126 -34.05 -8.52 -3.99
C PHE A 126 -35.40 -8.15 -4.63
N SER A 127 -36.48 -8.09 -3.86
CA SER A 127 -37.82 -7.72 -4.37
C SER A 127 -38.09 -6.21 -4.34
N ARG A 128 -37.24 -5.42 -3.68
CA ARG A 128 -37.44 -3.97 -3.53
C ARG A 128 -36.14 -3.18 -3.58
N LYS A 129 -36.25 -1.85 -3.60
CA LYS A 129 -35.08 -0.97 -3.49
C LYS A 129 -34.55 -1.03 -2.06
N ASN A 130 -33.24 -1.25 -1.93
CA ASN A 130 -32.51 -1.23 -0.67
C ASN A 130 -31.79 0.11 -0.52
N LEU A 131 -31.73 0.64 0.69
CA LEU A 131 -30.93 1.82 1.03
C LEU A 131 -29.73 1.36 1.85
N LEU A 132 -28.52 1.62 1.37
CA LEU A 132 -27.29 1.48 2.15
C LEU A 132 -26.99 2.82 2.84
N ILE A 133 -26.72 2.77 4.14
CA ILE A 133 -26.33 3.93 4.98
C ILE A 133 -24.95 3.65 5.55
#